data_AF-A0A973ACL1-F1
#
_entry.id   AF-A0A973ACL1-F1
#
_cell.length_a   1.000
_cell.length_b   1.000
_cell.length_c   1.000
_cell.angle_alpha   90.00
_cell.angle_beta   90.00
_cell.angle_gamma   90.00
#
_symmetry.space_group_name_H-M   'P 1'
#
loop_
_entity.id
_entity.type
_entity.pdbx_description
1 polymer ?
#
loop_
_entity_poly.entity_id
_entity_poly.type
_entity_poly.pdbx_seq_one_letter_code
_entity_poly.pdbx_strand_id
1 'polypeptide(L)' 'MSPGPWQLVIILIIILVLFGGRGKISALMGDFGKGLKSFKKSIKDDTADADEEGDDKKALKSEQVAAADTKTPKEEVTKD' A
#
# COMPACT_ATOMS: atom_id res chain seq x y z
N MET A 1 28.75 20.86 -2.43
CA MET A 1 28.72 19.38 -2.44
C MET A 1 27.29 18.93 -2.61
N SER A 2 26.99 18.14 -3.65
CA SER A 2 25.68 17.50 -3.79
C SER A 2 25.70 16.17 -3.05
N PRO A 3 24.68 15.85 -2.25
CA PRO A 3 24.57 14.53 -1.63
C PRO A 3 24.52 13.48 -2.74
N GLY A 4 25.38 12.46 -2.60
CA GLY A 4 25.42 11.35 -3.54
C GLY A 4 24.18 10.46 -3.43
N PRO A 5 23.96 9.60 -4.43
CA PRO A 5 22.83 8.66 -4.44
C PRO A 5 22.84 7.74 -3.21
N TRP A 6 24.02 7.44 -2.67
CA TRP A 6 24.17 6.65 -1.44
C TRP A 6 23.57 7.33 -0.21
N GLN A 7 23.73 8.64 -0.09
CA GLN A 7 23.12 9.42 0.98
C GLN A 7 21.60 9.43 0.83
N LEU A 8 21.09 9.66 -0.38
CA LEU A 8 19.63 9.67 -0.63
C LEU A 8 18.95 8.36 -0.22
N VAL A 9 19.59 7.21 -0.45
CA VAL A 9 19.08 5.90 0.00
C VAL A 9 19.01 5.81 1.52
N ILE A 10 20.02 6.28 2.25
CA ILE A 10 20.00 6.34 3.73
C ILE A 10 18.84 7.22 4.23
N ILE A 11 18.64 8.40 3.63
CA ILE A 11 17.54 9.30 3.99
C ILE A 11 16.20 8.62 3.76
N LEU A 12 16.03 7.92 2.62
CA LEU A 12 14.80 7.23 2.28
C LEU A 12 14.44 6.15 3.32
N ILE A 13 15.42 5.36 3.77
CA ILE A 13 15.21 4.33 4.81
C ILE A 13 14.72 4.96 6.12
N ILE A 14 15.31 6.09 6.54
CA ILE A 14 14.91 6.77 7.78
C ILE A 14 13.45 7.24 7.69
N ILE A 15 13.05 7.83 6.56
CA ILE A 15 11.66 8.23 6.31
C ILE A 15 10.75 7.00 6.33
N LEU A 16 11.16 5.90 5.70
CA LEU A 16 10.38 4.67 5.71
C LEU A 16 10.21 4.08 7.11
N VAL A 17 11.19 4.20 8.01
CA VAL A 17 11.07 3.73 9.40
C VAL A 17 10.14 4.64 10.21
N LEU A 18 10.23 5.96 10.05
CA LEU A 18 9.38 6.94 10.73
C LEU A 18 7.92 6.87 10.27
N PHE A 19 7.70 6.68 8.97
CA PHE A 19 6.38 6.72 8.36
C PHE A 19 5.82 5.33 8.00
N GLY A 20 6.63 4.27 8.04
CA GLY A 20 6.28 2.89 7.65
C GLY A 20 5.38 2.14 8.62
N GLY A 21 4.94 2.78 9.70
CA GLY A 21 3.96 2.23 10.62
C GLY A 21 2.56 2.07 10.02
N ARG A 22 1.81 1.10 10.57
CA ARG A 22 0.35 0.85 10.47
C ARG A 22 -0.34 1.34 9.19
N GLY A 23 0.20 0.96 8.03
CA GLY A 23 -0.52 0.95 6.74
C GLY A 23 -0.80 2.30 6.08
N LYS A 24 -0.37 3.44 6.66
CA LYS A 24 -0.63 4.77 6.07
C LYS A 24 0.04 4.93 4.71
N ILE A 25 1.28 4.44 4.57
CA ILE A 25 2.00 4.46 3.29
C ILE A 25 1.31 3.58 2.25
N SER A 26 0.83 2.39 2.59
CA SER A 26 0.18 1.50 1.63
C SER A 26 -1.13 2.07 1.06
N ALA A 27 -1.94 2.73 1.89
CA ALA A 27 -3.16 3.39 1.44
C ALA A 27 -2.86 4.59 0.53
N LEU A 28 -1.89 5.44 0.91
CA LEU A 28 -1.46 6.59 0.11
C LEU A 28 -0.78 6.17 -1.21
N MET A 29 0.07 5.15 -1.17
CA MET A 29 0.74 4.60 -2.35
C MET A 29 -0.26 3.92 -3.30
N GLY A 30 -1.32 3.30 -2.77
CA GLY A 30 -2.40 2.74 -3.57
C GLY A 30 -3.22 3.79 -4.31
N ASP A 31 -3.52 4.92 -3.65
CA ASP A 31 -4.22 6.05 -4.28
C ASP A 31 -3.33 6.76 -5.32
N PHE A 32 -2.07 7.01 -4.96
CA PHE A 32 -1.07 7.59 -5.85
C PHE A 32 -0.78 6.69 -7.06
N GLY A 33 -0.70 5.38 -6.85
CA GLY A 33 -0.49 4.37 -7.90
C GLY A 33 -1.64 4.30 -8.90
N LYS A 34 -2.90 4.43 -8.43
CA LYS A 34 -4.06 4.55 -9.32
C LYS A 34 -4.02 5.82 -10.16
N GLY A 35 -3.72 6.97 -9.54
CA GLY A 35 -3.57 8.25 -10.26
C GLY A 35 -2.48 8.21 -11.33
N LEU A 36 -1.31 7.63 -11.01
CA LEU A 36 -0.21 7.46 -11.95
C LEU A 36 -0.52 6.44 -13.06
N LYS A 37 -1.24 5.35 -12.74
CA LYS A 37 -1.68 4.33 -13.72
C LYS A 37 -2.67 4.91 -14.72
N SER A 38 -3.65 5.68 -14.27
CA SER A 38 -4.60 6.39 -15.14
C SER A 38 -3.89 7.43 -16.00
N PHE A 39 -2.95 8.21 -15.43
CA PHE A 39 -2.15 9.17 -16.20
C PHE A 39 -1.30 8.48 -17.28
N LYS A 40 -0.67 7.34 -16.95
CA LYS A 40 0.08 6.53 -17.91
C LYS A 40 -0.83 5.92 -18.97
N LYS A 41 -2.02 5.45 -18.60
CA LYS A 41 -3.03 4.94 -19.54
C LYS A 41 -3.44 6.05 -20.50
N SER A 42 -3.81 7.24 -20.03
CA SER A 42 -4.19 8.37 -20.89
C SER A 42 -3.09 8.81 -21.84
N ILE A 43 -1.84 8.89 -21.38
CA ILE A 43 -0.70 9.21 -22.27
C ILE A 43 -0.47 8.11 -23.32
N LYS A 44 -0.72 6.85 -22.95
CA LYS A 44 -0.51 5.70 -23.83
C LYS A 44 -1.68 5.52 -24.81
N ASP A 45 -2.89 5.88 -24.41
CA ASP A 45 -4.11 5.94 -25.24
C ASP A 45 -3.93 6.97 -26.37
N ASP A 46 -3.34 8.13 -26.05
CA ASP A 46 -3.01 9.18 -27.05
C ASP A 46 -1.90 8.76 -28.04
N THR A 47 -1.13 7.71 -27.73
CA THR A 47 0.00 7.22 -28.54
C THR A 47 -0.25 5.84 -29.18
N ALA A 48 -1.23 5.08 -28.71
CA ALA A 48 -1.46 3.69 -29.10
C ALA A 48 -2.95 3.35 -29.01
N ASP A 49 -3.71 3.79 -30.00
CA ASP A 49 -4.95 3.12 -30.40
C ASP A 49 -4.57 1.68 -30.81
N ALA A 50 -5.19 0.68 -30.17
CA ALA A 50 -4.95 -0.78 -30.28
C ALA A 50 -3.80 -1.39 -29.44
N ASP A 51 -4.05 -1.71 -28.16
CA ASP A 51 -4.14 -3.11 -27.70
C ASP A 51 -4.49 -3.18 -26.19
N GLU A 52 -5.55 -3.94 -25.92
CA GLU A 52 -5.93 -4.63 -24.67
C GLU A 52 -6.38 -3.82 -23.43
N GLU A 53 -7.70 -3.90 -23.22
CA GLU A 53 -8.34 -3.89 -21.91
C GLU A 53 -7.81 -5.02 -21.02
N GLY A 54 -7.59 -4.73 -19.73
CA GLY A 54 -7.54 -5.77 -18.72
C GLY A 54 -6.55 -5.53 -17.60
N ASP A 55 -6.90 -4.66 -16.64
CA ASP A 55 -6.45 -4.85 -15.26
C ASP A 55 -7.28 -4.02 -14.26
N ASP A 56 -8.60 -4.25 -14.23
CA ASP A 56 -9.54 -3.63 -13.28
C ASP A 56 -10.34 -4.69 -12.52
N LYS A 57 -9.68 -5.73 -11.96
CA LYS A 57 -10.34 -6.67 -11.02
C LYS A 57 -9.43 -7.19 -9.90
N LYS A 58 -8.69 -6.33 -9.19
CA LYS A 58 -8.18 -6.74 -7.86
C LYS A 58 -7.79 -5.58 -6.94
N ALA A 59 -8.78 -4.90 -6.36
CA ALA A 59 -8.54 -4.07 -5.18
C ALA A 59 -9.71 -4.13 -4.19
N LEU A 60 -9.68 -5.18 -3.37
CA LEU A 60 -9.87 -5.12 -1.91
C LEU A 60 -11.30 -4.89 -1.38
N LYS A 61 -11.97 -6.02 -1.17
CA LYS A 61 -12.73 -6.30 0.06
C LYS A 61 -11.80 -7.11 1.00
N SER A 62 -11.13 -6.40 1.91
CA SER A 62 -10.39 -6.86 3.10
C SER A 62 -9.61 -5.60 3.54
N GLU A 63 -9.72 -5.04 4.73
CA GLU A 63 -9.82 -5.67 6.03
C GLU A 63 -10.24 -4.58 7.03
N GLN A 64 -11.49 -4.63 7.49
CA GLN A 64 -11.95 -3.91 8.68
C GLN A 64 -12.03 -4.94 9.81
N VAL A 65 -10.88 -5.29 10.37
CA VAL A 65 -10.76 -5.88 11.71
C VAL A 65 -9.49 -5.32 12.34
N ALA A 66 -9.66 -4.28 13.17
CA ALA A 66 -8.79 -4.00 14.32
C ALA A 66 -9.33 -2.82 15.14
N ALA A 67 -10.46 -3.03 15.82
CA ALA A 67 -10.67 -2.51 17.18
C ALA A 67 -10.61 -3.75 18.08
N ALA A 68 -9.50 -3.98 18.77
CA ALA A 68 -9.35 -3.67 20.20
C ALA A 68 -10.22 -4.58 21.10
N ASP A 69 -9.66 -5.73 21.54
CA ASP A 69 -9.76 -6.27 22.92
C ASP A 69 -8.91 -7.57 23.01
N THR A 70 -7.76 -7.56 23.69
CA THR A 70 -7.57 -8.11 25.05
C THR A 70 -7.28 -9.62 25.09
N LYS A 71 -5.98 -9.92 25.22
CA LYS A 71 -5.35 -10.94 26.08
C LYS A 71 -6.18 -12.20 26.39
N THR A 72 -5.83 -13.30 25.74
CA THR A 72 -6.02 -14.67 26.24
C THR A 72 -5.22 -14.87 27.54
N PRO A 73 -5.86 -15.30 28.64
CA PRO A 73 -5.46 -16.58 29.25
C PRO A 73 -6.66 -17.49 29.58
N LYS A 74 -6.44 -18.78 29.29
CA LYS A 74 -7.10 -20.01 29.75
C LYS A 74 -8.06 -19.93 30.97
N GLU A 75 -9.26 -20.47 30.79
CA GLU A 75 -10.05 -21.25 31.77
C GLU A 75 -11.09 -22.02 30.94
N GLU A 76 -10.96 -23.33 30.71
CA GLU A 76 -11.38 -24.48 31.55
C GLU A 76 -12.89 -24.53 31.88
N VAL A 77 -13.45 -25.74 31.68
CA VAL A 77 -14.77 -26.25 32.12
C VAL A 77 -16.00 -25.90 31.28
N THR A 78 -16.36 -26.81 30.36
CA THR A 78 -17.76 -27.13 30.06
C THR A 78 -17.96 -28.63 30.23
N LYS A 79 -18.67 -29.01 31.30
CA LYS A 79 -19.35 -30.29 31.44
C LYS A 79 -20.73 -30.01 32.02
N ASP A 80 -21.72 -30.00 31.15
CA ASP A 80 -23.12 -30.33 31.42
C ASP A 80 -23.69 -30.94 30.15
#